data_AF-A0A7C0YQZ2-F1
#
_entry.id   AF-A0A7C0YQZ2-F1
#
_cell.length_a   1.000
_cell.length_b   1.000
_cell.length_c   1.000
_cell.angle_alpha   90.00
_cell.angle_beta   90.00
_cell.angle_gamma   90.00
#
_symmetry.space_group_name_H-M   'P 1'
#
loop_
_entity.id
_entity.type
_entity.pdbx_description
1 polymer ?
#
loop_
_entity_poly.entity_id
_entity_poly.type
_entity_poly.pdbx_seq_one_letter_code
_entity_poly.pdbx_strand_id
1 'polypeptide(L)' 'MELAICPVCKKQSLVLSMSTQEIPHFGKILILSTRCENCKFKHSDVFNVEIKEPLS' A
#
# COMPACT_ATOMS: atom_id res chain seq x y z
N MET A 1 -5.95 8.32 -14.79
CA MET A 1 -5.38 8.05 -13.46
C MET A 1 -3.96 8.60 -13.48
N GLU A 2 -3.76 9.82 -12.99
CA GLU A 2 -2.43 10.45 -13.00
C GLU A 2 -1.49 9.70 -12.05
N LEU A 3 -0.36 9.20 -12.57
CA LEU A 3 0.68 8.62 -11.73
C LEU A 3 1.41 9.75 -11.01
N ALA A 4 1.46 9.66 -9.68
CA ALA A 4 2.14 10.63 -8.83
C ALA A 4 3.66 10.68 -9.15
N ILE A 5 4.24 11.87 -9.00
CA ILE A 5 5.68 12.07 -9.15
C ILE A 5 6.41 11.45 -7.96
N CYS A 6 7.49 10.71 -8.21
CA CYS A 6 8.30 10.14 -7.13
C CYS A 6 8.86 11.25 -6.23
N PRO A 7 8.62 11.22 -4.90
CA PRO A 7 9.06 12.28 -4.00
C PRO A 7 10.59 12.36 -3.90
N VAL A 8 11.29 11.25 -4.19
CA VAL A 8 12.76 11.12 -4.09
C VAL A 8 13.44 11.59 -5.38
N CYS A 9 13.14 10.97 -6.53
CA CYS A 9 13.85 11.26 -7.78
C CYS A 9 13.11 12.21 -8.73
N LYS A 10 11.92 12.69 -8.34
CA LYS A 10 11.08 13.63 -9.11
C LYS A 10 10.69 13.16 -10.52
N LYS A 11 10.78 11.85 -10.79
CA LYS A 11 10.33 11.23 -12.06
C LYS A 11 8.97 10.60 -11.89
N GLN A 12 8.16 10.61 -12.95
CA GLN A 12 6.88 9.92 -13.02
C GLN A 12 7.11 8.43 -13.30
N SER A 13 7.57 7.71 -12.28
CA SER A 13 7.94 6.29 -12.37
C SER A 13 7.47 5.49 -11.15
N LEU A 14 6.46 6.02 -10.44
CA LEU A 14 5.79 5.31 -9.37
C LEU A 14 4.81 4.30 -9.95
N VAL A 15 4.83 3.10 -9.39
CA VAL A 15 3.90 2.01 -9.68
C VAL A 15 3.21 1.66 -8.38
N LEU A 16 1.88 1.62 -8.42
CA LEU A 16 1.03 1.21 -7.32
C LEU A 16 0.71 -0.28 -7.46
N SER A 17 0.76 -1.02 -6.37
CA SER A 17 0.38 -2.43 -6.29
C SER A 17 -0.48 -2.64 -5.07
N MET A 18 -1.59 -3.33 -5.25
CA MET A 18 -2.55 -3.58 -4.18
C MET A 18 -2.72 -5.09 -4.02
N SER A 19 -2.62 -5.57 -2.80
CA SER A 19 -2.82 -6.98 -2.48
C SER A 19 -3.64 -7.11 -1.21
N THR A 20 -4.48 -8.13 -1.16
CA THR A 20 -5.33 -8.39 -0.01
C THR A 20 -4.91 -9.72 0.61
N GLN A 21 -4.78 -9.75 1.93
CA GLN A 21 -4.37 -10.93 2.67
C GLN A 21 -5.33 -11.18 3.82
N GLU A 22 -5.58 -12.44 4.11
CA GLU A 22 -6.38 -12.85 5.26
C GLU A 22 -5.43 -13.34 6.36
N ILE A 23 -5.41 -12.62 7.48
CA ILE A 23 -4.59 -12.97 8.63
C ILE A 23 -5.47 -13.71 9.64
N PRO A 24 -5.10 -14.93 10.08
CA PRO A 24 -5.85 -15.68 11.08
C PRO A 24 -6.15 -14.83 12.32
N HIS A 25 -7.38 -14.91 12.82
CA HIS A 25 -7.93 -14.14 13.96
C HIS A 25 -8.04 -12.62 13.76
N PHE A 26 -7.21 -12.02 12.91
CA PHE A 26 -7.23 -10.58 12.65
C PHE A 26 -8.26 -10.20 11.57
N GLY A 27 -8.37 -11.01 10.52
CA GLY A 27 -9.28 -10.79 9.38
C GLY A 27 -8.55 -10.29 8.15
N LYS A 28 -9.31 -9.67 7.24
CA LYS A 28 -8.83 -9.28 5.92
C LYS A 28 -8.16 -7.91 5.94
N ILE A 29 -6.94 -7.85 5.42
CA ILE A 29 -6.14 -6.63 5.29
C ILE A 29 -5.86 -6.30 3.83
N LEU A 30 -5.75 -5.00 3.54
CA LEU A 30 -5.30 -4.47 2.27
C LEU A 30 -3.90 -3.90 2.44
N ILE A 31 -2.97 -4.40 1.64
CA ILE A 31 -1.61 -3.88 1.55
C ILE A 31 -1.52 -3.08 0.26
N LEU A 32 -1.31 -1.78 0.39
CA LEU A 32 -1.08 -0.86 -0.72
C LEU A 32 0.41 -0.53 -0.79
N SER A 33 1.08 -0.89 -1.87
CA SER A 33 2.53 -0.66 -2.04
C SER A 33 2.80 0.21 -3.24
N THR A 34 3.53 1.28 -3.02
CA THR A 34 4.02 2.19 -4.05
C THR A 34 5.52 1.98 -4.23
N ARG A 35 5.98 1.69 -5.45
CA ARG A 35 7.41 1.54 -5.78
C ARG A 35 7.81 2.45 -6.92
N CYS A 36 9.01 3.03 -6.86
CA CYS A 36 9.62 3.74 -7.97
C CYS A 36 10.50 2.79 -8.79
N GLU A 37 10.22 2.62 -10.08
CA GLU A 37 11.02 1.73 -10.92
C GLU A 37 12.41 2.29 -11.24
N ASN A 38 12.56 3.62 -11.19
CA ASN A 38 13.81 4.32 -11.45
C ASN A 38 14.77 4.34 -10.25
N CYS A 39 14.34 4.82 -9.09
CA CYS A 39 15.22 4.98 -7.91
C CYS A 39 14.99 3.96 -6.79
N LYS A 40 14.06 3.03 -6.97
CA LYS A 40 13.72 1.97 -5.99
C LYS A 40 13.14 2.47 -4.66
N PHE A 41 12.71 3.73 -4.58
CA PHE A 41 11.85 4.21 -3.49
C PHE A 41 10.66 3.26 -3.32
N LYS A 42 10.34 2.90 -2.07
CA LYS A 42 9.21 2.03 -1.73
C LYS A 42 8.47 2.61 -0.53
N HIS A 43 7.16 2.63 -0.60
CA HIS A 43 6.26 2.98 0.49
C HIS A 43 5.13 1.96 0.53
N SER A 44 4.70 1.56 1.72
CA SER A 44 3.63 0.58 1.89
C SER A 44 2.71 1.02 3.02
N ASP A 45 1.42 1.06 2.72
CA ASP A 45 0.34 1.30 3.68
C ASP A 45 -0.44 0.00 3.90
N VAL A 46 -0.96 -0.18 5.11
CA VAL A 46 -1.77 -1.34 5.48
C VAL A 46 -3.09 -0.84 6.07
N PHE A 47 -4.19 -1.34 5.52
CA PHE A 47 -5.54 -1.01 5.96
C PHE A 47 -6.29 -2.27 6.35
N ASN A 48 -7.10 -2.19 7.40
CA ASN A 48 -8.09 -3.22 7.67
C ASN A 48 -9.23 -3.06 6.67
N VAL A 49 -9.58 -4.13 5.96
CA VAL A 49 -10.74 -4.13 5.06
C VAL A 49 -12.04 -4.15 5.87
N GLU A 50 -11.97 -4.75 7.06
CA GLU A 50 -13.08 -4.90 7.99
C GLU A 50 -12.76 -4.17 9.29
N ILE A 51 -13.66 -3.27 9.71
CA ILE A 51 -13.56 -2.63 11.02
C ILE A 51 -14.23 -3.58 12.02
N LYS A 52 -13.41 -4.19 12.88
CA LYS A 52 -13.90 -4.98 14.02
C LYS A 52 -13.99 -4.07 15.24
N GLU A 53 -15.08 -4.16 15.99
CA GLU A 53 -15.19 -3.48 17.28
C GLU A 53 -14.08 -4.00 18.23
N PRO A 54 -13.43 -3.11 18.99
CA PRO A 54 -12.46 -3.55 19.99
C PRO A 54 -13.17 -4.43 21.02
N LEU A 55 -12.65 -5.64 21.23
CA LEU A 55 -13.15 -6.53 22.27
C LEU A 55 -12.84 -5.88 23.62
N SER A 56 -13.89 -5.45 24.31
CA SER A 56 -13.88 -4.91 25.68
C SER A 56 -13.70 -6.00 26.73
#